data_AF-A0A924HVM2-F1
#
_entry.id   AF-A0A924HVM2-F1
#
_cell.length_a   1.000
_cell.length_b   1.000
_cell.length_c   1.000
_cell.angle_alpha   90.00
_cell.angle_beta   90.00
_cell.angle_gamma   90.00
#
_symmetry.space_group_name_H-M   'P 1'
#
loop_
_entity.id
_entity.type
_entity.pdbx_description
1 polymer ?
#
loop_
_entity_poly.entity_id
_entity_poly.type
_entity_poly.pdbx_seq_one_letter_code
_entity_poly.pdbx_strand_id
1 'polypeptide(L)' 'MTSGSGPLLDDVLGQDAAKRALTIAAAGHRNILLTGSPGAGKTMMARVLPELMPPLSPRVSVLPSQSSTA' A
#
# COMPACT_ATOMS: atom_id res chain seq x y z
N MET A 1 0.45 17.37 -0.34
CA MET A 1 -0.71 16.88 0.44
C MET A 1 -1.40 15.80 -0.39
N THR A 2 -1.05 14.53 -0.22
CA THR A 2 -1.86 13.42 -0.74
C THR A 2 -2.28 12.62 0.48
N SER A 3 -3.57 12.74 0.81
CA SER A 3 -4.15 12.22 2.04
C SER A 3 -4.29 10.71 1.90
N GLY A 4 -3.33 9.95 2.43
CA GLY A 4 -3.55 8.54 2.78
C GLY A 4 -4.63 8.50 3.86
N SER A 5 -5.87 8.29 3.46
CA SER A 5 -7.05 8.30 4.34
C SER A 5 -7.54 6.90 4.68
N GLY A 6 -6.81 5.85 4.25
CA GLY A 6 -7.10 4.45 4.55
C GLY A 6 -6.39 3.93 5.82
N PRO A 7 -6.84 2.78 6.35
CA PRO A 7 -6.18 2.13 7.48
C PRO A 7 -4.75 1.72 7.12
N LEU A 8 -3.84 1.84 8.07
CA LEU A 8 -2.43 1.51 7.91
C LEU A 8 -2.11 0.10 8.44
N LEU A 9 -0.97 -0.44 8.03
CA LEU A 9 -0.50 -1.75 8.48
C LEU A 9 -0.24 -1.79 10.00
N ASP A 10 -0.03 -0.64 10.62
CA ASP A 10 0.17 -0.48 12.06
C ASP A 10 -1.12 -0.62 12.86
N ASP A 11 -2.29 -0.34 12.25
CA ASP A 11 -3.60 -0.48 12.88
C ASP A 11 -3.98 -1.97 13.10
N VAL A 12 -3.30 -2.88 12.42
CA VAL A 12 -3.49 -4.31 12.60
C VAL A 12 -2.71 -4.80 13.83
N LEU A 13 -3.43 -5.27 14.84
CA LEU A 13 -2.86 -5.80 16.07
C LEU A 13 -2.57 -7.31 15.96
N GLY A 14 -1.35 -7.71 16.35
CA GLY A 14 -1.00 -9.11 16.65
C GLY A 14 -0.95 -10.10 15.47
N GLN A 15 -1.00 -9.63 14.21
CA GLN A 15 -0.96 -10.49 13.02
C GLN A 15 0.27 -10.27 12.14
N ASP A 16 1.47 -10.48 12.70
CA ASP A 16 2.76 -10.27 12.01
C ASP A 16 2.93 -11.12 10.75
N ALA A 17 2.49 -12.38 10.78
CA ALA A 17 2.54 -13.26 9.62
C ALA A 17 1.70 -12.73 8.46
N ALA A 18 0.53 -12.17 8.75
CA ALA A 18 -0.35 -11.60 7.75
C ALA A 18 0.17 -10.24 7.27
N LYS A 19 0.71 -9.38 8.14
CA LYS A 19 1.42 -8.15 7.74
C LYS A 19 2.52 -8.45 6.73
N ARG A 20 3.37 -9.43 7.02
CA ARG A 20 4.46 -9.86 6.12
C ARG A 20 3.93 -10.40 4.80
N ALA A 21 2.88 -11.22 4.82
CA ALA A 21 2.24 -11.73 3.61
C ALA A 21 1.67 -10.60 2.74
N LEU A 22 1.01 -9.60 3.36
CA LEU A 22 0.54 -8.40 2.68
C LEU A 22 1.68 -7.62 2.03
N THR A 23 2.79 -7.37 2.75
CA THR A 23 3.95 -6.66 2.19
C THR A 23 4.57 -7.40 1.01
N ILE A 24 4.73 -8.71 1.10
CA ILE A 24 5.30 -9.53 0.03
C ILE A 24 4.42 -9.49 -1.23
N ALA A 25 3.10 -9.59 -1.04
CA ALA A 25 2.18 -9.57 -2.16
C ALA A 25 1.97 -8.18 -2.78
N ALA A 26 2.02 -7.11 -1.97
CA ALA A 26 2.03 -5.74 -2.46
C ALA A 26 3.30 -5.44 -3.27
N ALA A 27 4.47 -5.88 -2.81
CA ALA A 27 5.73 -5.75 -3.56
C ALA A 27 5.73 -6.62 -4.84
N GLY A 28 5.16 -7.82 -4.76
CA GLY A 28 5.15 -8.81 -5.84
C GLY A 28 3.98 -8.70 -6.81
N HIS A 29 3.07 -7.74 -6.65
CA HIS A 29 1.84 -7.61 -7.44
C HIS A 29 1.05 -8.94 -7.57
N ARG A 30 0.90 -9.65 -6.44
CA ARG A 30 0.25 -10.96 -6.37
C ARG A 30 -1.10 -10.89 -5.68
N ASN A 31 -1.98 -11.81 -6.05
CA ASN A 31 -3.28 -11.97 -5.41
C ASN A 31 -3.11 -12.61 -4.02
N ILE A 32 -3.89 -12.16 -3.04
CA ILE A 32 -3.87 -12.68 -1.67
C ILE A 32 -5.26 -13.23 -1.33
N LEU A 33 -5.30 -14.38 -0.67
CA LEU A 33 -6.49 -14.90 -0.02
C LEU A 33 -6.34 -14.72 1.50
N LEU A 34 -7.27 -14.00 2.12
CA LEU A 34 -7.32 -13.82 3.57
C LEU A 34 -8.28 -14.85 4.18
N THR A 35 -7.78 -15.73 5.05
CA THR A 35 -8.56 -16.78 5.72
C THR A 35 -8.49 -16.64 7.24
N GLY A 36 -9.55 -17.06 7.95
CA GLY A 36 -9.63 -17.05 9.42
C GLY A 36 -11.05 -16.88 9.94
N SER A 37 -11.22 -16.90 11.26
CA SER A 37 -12.52 -16.74 11.94
C SER A 37 -13.19 -15.38 11.62
N PRO A 38 -14.53 -15.30 11.53
CA PRO A 38 -15.22 -14.02 11.38
C PRO A 38 -14.82 -13.06 12.52
N GLY A 39 -14.61 -11.77 12.21
CA GLY A 39 -14.11 -10.78 13.17
C GLY A 39 -12.59 -10.65 13.29
N ALA A 40 -11.78 -11.54 12.69
CA ALA A 40 -10.32 -11.50 12.75
C ALA A 40 -9.64 -10.36 11.94
N GLY A 41 -10.36 -9.30 11.56
CA GLY A 41 -9.77 -8.15 10.86
C GLY A 41 -9.45 -8.35 9.38
N LYS A 42 -9.95 -9.42 8.71
CA LYS A 42 -9.71 -9.67 7.27
C LYS A 42 -10.12 -8.49 6.38
N THR A 43 -11.28 -7.88 6.64
CA THR A 43 -11.77 -6.72 5.88
C THR A 43 -10.88 -5.48 6.10
N MET A 44 -10.32 -5.32 7.31
CA MET A 44 -9.37 -4.25 7.60
C MET A 44 -8.08 -4.46 6.81
N MET A 45 -7.53 -5.68 6.82
CA MET A 45 -6.35 -6.02 6.01
C MET A 45 -6.55 -5.81 4.51
N ALA A 46 -7.71 -6.18 3.96
CA ALA A 46 -8.03 -5.94 2.57
C ALA A 46 -8.03 -4.44 2.20
N ARG A 47 -8.41 -3.56 3.15
CA ARG A 47 -8.40 -2.10 2.98
C ARG A 47 -7.00 -1.49 3.14
N VAL A 48 -6.12 -2.12 3.91
CA VAL A 48 -4.70 -1.70 4.03
C VAL A 48 -3.91 -2.02 2.76
N LEU A 49 -4.23 -3.13 2.08
CA LEU A 49 -3.50 -3.58 0.89
C LEU A 49 -3.27 -2.49 -0.19
N PRO A 50 -4.27 -1.70 -0.61
CA PRO A 50 -4.06 -0.61 -1.59
C PRO A 50 -3.18 0.53 -1.06
N GLU A 51 -3.20 0.81 0.25
CA GLU A 51 -2.32 1.82 0.89
C GLU A 51 -0.86 1.34 1.00
N LEU A 52 -0.65 0.01 0.99
CA LEU A 52 0.68 -0.59 1.06
C LEU A 52 1.36 -0.68 -0.32
N MET A 53 0.61 -0.61 -1.40
CA MET A 53 1.17 -0.61 -2.74
C MET A 53 1.87 0.71 -3.02
N PRO A 54 3.05 0.70 -3.69
CA PRO A 54 3.69 1.95 -4.08
C PRO A 54 2.70 2.77 -4.89
N PRO A 55 2.51 4.07 -4.57
CA PRO A 55 1.61 4.92 -5.33
C PRO A 55 2.04 4.83 -6.80
N LEU A 56 1.07 4.68 -7.70
CA LEU A 56 1.30 4.77 -9.14
C LEU A 56 2.05 6.07 -9.40
N SER A 57 3.38 5.98 -9.49
CA SER A 57 4.21 7.09 -9.89
C SER A 57 3.76 7.42 -11.31
N PRO A 58 3.34 8.66 -11.63
CA PRO A 58 3.42 9.14 -12.99
C PRO A 58 4.90 9.12 -13.36
N ARG A 59 5.41 7.98 -13.82
CA ARG A 59 6.75 7.90 -14.38
C ARG A 59 6.68 8.66 -15.69
N VAL A 60 7.34 9.82 -15.69
CA VAL A 60 7.37 10.90 -16.70
C VAL A 60 6.41 12.06 -16.40
N SER A 61 6.88 12.99 -15.59
CA SER A 61 7.08 14.33 -16.12
C SER A 61 8.57 14.61 -16.02
N VAL A 62 9.24 14.44 -17.16
CA VAL A 62 10.59 14.96 -17.34
C VAL A 62 10.61 16.43 -16.93
N LEU A 63 11.62 16.80 -16.16
CA LEU A 63 11.98 18.19 -15.94
C LEU A 63 11.98 18.89 -17.31
N PRO A 64 11.15 19.93 -17.57
CA PRO A 64 11.53 20.89 -18.57
C PRO A 64 12.72 21.64 -17.99
N SER A 65 13.91 21.17 -18.35
CA SER A 65 15.09 21.98 -18.43
C SER A 65 14.76 23.24 -19.23
N GLN A 66 14.45 24.34 -18.56
CA GLN A 66 14.59 25.66 -19.15
C GLN A 66 15.52 26.45 -18.25
N SER A 67 16.81 26.28 -18.53
CA SER A 67 17.76 27.38 -18.50
C SER A 67 17.17 28.59 -19.24
N SER A 68 16.85 29.66 -18.53
CA SER A 68 16.73 30.99 -19.13
C SER A 68 17.41 31.97 -18.20
N THR A 69 18.67 32.19 -18.54
CA THR A 69 19.51 33.38 -18.45
C THR A 69 18.83 34.67 -17.97
N ALA A 70 19.62 35.40 -17.17
CA ALA A 70 19.51 36.83 -16.89
C ALA A 70 19.21 37.70 -18.13
#